data_AF-A0A922NHN2-F1
#
_entry.id   AF-A0A922NHN2-F1
#
_cell.length_a   1.000
_cell.length_b   1.000
_cell.length_c   1.000
_cell.angle_alpha   90.00
_cell.angle_beta   90.00
_cell.angle_gamma   90.00
#
_symmetry.space_group_name_H-M   'P 1'
#
loop_
_entity.id
_entity.type
_entity.pdbx_description
1 polymer ?
#
loop_
_entity_poly.entity_id
_entity_poly.type
_entity_poly.pdbx_seq_one_letter_code
_entity_poly.pdbx_strand_id
1 'polypeptide(L)'
;MSAIESFVRRKNDRQAYSRKAELARAEKITYKQALQSLYDRRHALSTAHPFSVRSLGHGNTFAYRQGTICVLHGEVVRVSDLRSQSSSILDLVSIIRQRYPIFPGECKIRLLNYSEGVLAIYCTKIRGSETSYIYAINTAPDCPTDKRVIERIPLAACDRLLVRHNSRYLYYVTHTGRGDDGERKWEIEGISLDINFPLPRRERPLLLENFHGSDIGSTIAFEIHNNHFYAVSNQESSEVEEIDYTSFYHVVRFPLNSPLPDEVEKDERLYRRQHKEGPIHDTWTDLTLQIDECTNDTVIVESRREWVQASSRQSRTFYVTKLNFGEDFEDMLDEQLLPENEPLVPLIDSSNHPHWKPTPALYSWNQHPEFSSTDTTRRSFMLARTKFRAYNYACTSFLDLVEDDRCCNSPSQPPCLRLRVGSRREMGLQYTYSNSGNNAESKAPIHPQQPGFIDNATRYRHSPIRMWPPPASHCPCSKHLHTIMNPALPSGNTPLAKSVTGVLDGNYFIYMVKPGRTYNSGDDSALGSIVVVDFSRGFPVAVGVNGQGEKASASSSASASASASASASASANYGIVDDAAAIAATANSSPATPWIWSPGQERRCREGTCC
;
A
#
# COMPACT_ATOMS: atom_id res chain seq x y z
N MET A 1 11.55 32.15 -20.85
CA MET A 1 10.70 30.97 -20.58
C MET A 1 9.93 30.63 -21.83
N SER A 2 10.12 29.42 -22.37
CA SER A 2 9.41 28.95 -23.58
C SER A 2 7.93 28.69 -23.28
N ALA A 3 7.02 28.91 -24.23
CA ALA A 3 5.59 28.59 -24.10
C ALA A 3 5.32 27.12 -23.72
N ILE A 4 6.26 26.22 -24.05
CA ILE A 4 6.21 24.79 -23.67
C ILE A 4 6.50 24.62 -22.18
N GLU A 5 7.46 25.35 -21.63
CA GLU A 5 7.78 25.30 -20.20
C GLU A 5 6.63 25.83 -19.34
N SER A 6 5.96 26.91 -19.80
CA SER A 6 4.78 27.45 -19.11
C SER A 6 3.56 26.53 -19.20
N PHE A 7 3.41 25.76 -20.28
CA PHE A 7 2.37 24.73 -20.40
C PHE A 7 2.65 23.51 -19.52
N VAL A 8 3.89 23.00 -19.53
CA VAL A 8 4.32 21.87 -18.70
C VAL A 8 4.20 22.23 -17.22
N ARG A 9 4.57 23.45 -16.84
CA ARG A 9 4.36 23.98 -15.48
C ARG A 9 2.88 23.97 -15.11
N ARG A 10 2.00 24.57 -15.92
CA ARG A 10 0.53 24.56 -15.68
C ARG A 10 -0.09 23.17 -15.56
N LYS A 11 0.39 22.19 -16.34
CA LYS A 11 -0.09 20.79 -16.25
C LYS A 11 0.45 20.10 -15.00
N ASN A 12 1.67 20.41 -14.59
CA ASN A 12 2.25 19.93 -13.34
C ASN A 12 1.59 20.58 -12.11
N ASP A 13 1.10 21.82 -12.23
CA ASP A 13 0.35 22.50 -11.17
C ASP A 13 -0.97 21.77 -10.83
N ARG A 14 -1.55 21.01 -11.79
CA ARG A 14 -2.68 20.11 -11.51
C ARG A 14 -2.30 18.87 -10.68
N GLN A 15 -1.02 18.65 -10.36
CA GLN A 15 -0.47 17.59 -9.50
C GLN A 15 0.71 18.15 -8.68
N ALA A 16 0.56 19.39 -8.20
CA ALA A 16 1.64 20.19 -7.61
C ALA A 16 2.31 19.52 -6.40
N TYR A 17 1.59 18.62 -5.73
CA TYR A 17 1.99 17.94 -4.50
C TYR A 17 2.43 16.50 -4.73
N SER A 18 2.54 16.06 -5.99
CA SER A 18 3.24 14.81 -6.24
C SER A 18 4.72 14.93 -5.88
N ARG A 19 5.32 13.85 -5.35
CA ARG A 19 6.75 13.80 -5.00
C ARG A 19 7.67 14.22 -6.15
N LYS A 20 7.28 13.91 -7.41
CA LYS A 20 8.06 14.30 -8.58
C LYS A 20 7.93 15.81 -8.88
N ALA A 21 6.76 16.40 -8.65
CA ALA A 21 6.60 17.85 -8.73
C ALA A 21 7.40 18.59 -7.65
N GLU A 22 7.47 18.06 -6.42
CA GLU A 22 8.33 18.59 -5.35
C GLU A 22 9.80 18.54 -5.75
N LEU A 23 10.29 17.41 -6.27
CA LEU A 23 11.66 17.30 -6.76
C LEU A 23 11.96 18.28 -7.90
N ALA A 24 10.97 18.57 -8.76
CA ALA A 24 11.12 19.57 -9.81
C ALA A 24 11.15 21.01 -9.28
N ARG A 25 10.32 21.32 -8.27
CA ARG A 25 10.36 22.62 -7.57
C ARG A 25 11.68 22.83 -6.83
N ALA A 26 12.24 21.76 -6.26
CA ALA A 26 13.55 21.76 -5.63
C ALA A 26 14.72 21.66 -6.63
N GLU A 27 14.45 21.78 -7.93
CA GLU A 27 15.44 21.76 -9.03
C GLU A 27 16.29 20.48 -9.12
N LYS A 28 15.87 19.39 -8.46
CA LYS A 28 16.55 18.09 -8.51
C LYS A 28 16.25 17.33 -9.80
N ILE A 29 15.13 17.63 -10.45
CA ILE A 29 14.75 17.15 -11.79
C ILE A 29 14.06 18.28 -12.56
N THR A 30 13.93 18.14 -13.87
CA THR A 30 13.14 19.08 -14.68
C THR A 30 11.64 18.84 -14.54
N TYR A 31 10.83 19.88 -14.74
CA TYR A 31 9.37 19.74 -14.83
C TYR A 31 8.92 18.77 -15.92
N LYS A 32 9.66 18.68 -17.04
CA LYS A 32 9.43 17.69 -18.10
C LYS A 32 9.60 16.27 -17.58
N GLN A 33 10.68 15.99 -16.84
CA GLN A 33 10.91 14.68 -16.22
C GLN A 33 9.83 14.35 -15.18
N ALA A 34 9.40 15.33 -14.38
CA ALA A 34 8.32 15.13 -13.42
C ALA A 34 7.00 14.73 -14.10
N LEU A 35 6.58 15.50 -15.12
CA LEU A 35 5.36 15.23 -15.88
C LEU A 35 5.44 13.87 -16.60
N GLN A 36 6.60 13.55 -17.21
CA GLN A 36 6.81 12.25 -17.85
C GLN A 36 6.71 11.11 -16.83
N SER A 37 7.30 11.27 -15.64
CA SER A 37 7.24 10.26 -14.58
C SER A 37 5.81 10.01 -14.12
N LEU A 38 5.00 11.06 -13.99
CA LEU A 38 3.59 10.97 -13.62
C LEU A 38 2.77 10.25 -14.69
N TYR A 39 2.99 10.62 -15.95
CA TYR A 39 2.35 9.96 -17.09
C TYR A 39 2.75 8.48 -17.17
N ASP A 40 4.04 8.18 -17.11
CA ASP A 40 4.61 6.83 -17.21
C ASP A 40 4.06 5.93 -16.10
N ARG A 41 4.10 6.38 -14.83
CA ARG A 41 3.55 5.65 -13.68
C ARG A 41 2.08 5.30 -13.89
N ARG A 42 1.27 6.32 -14.20
CA ARG A 42 -0.16 6.15 -14.40
C ARG A 42 -0.45 5.25 -15.59
N HIS A 43 0.30 5.38 -16.68
CA HIS A 43 0.15 4.55 -17.87
C HIS A 43 0.52 3.10 -17.60
N ALA A 44 1.69 2.85 -17.02
CA ALA A 44 2.18 1.53 -16.65
C ALA A 44 1.19 0.81 -15.73
N LEU A 45 0.75 1.46 -14.64
CA LEU A 45 -0.21 0.85 -13.73
C LEU A 45 -1.57 0.64 -14.41
N SER A 46 -2.14 1.67 -15.06
CA SER A 46 -3.48 1.61 -15.66
C SER A 46 -3.63 0.54 -16.76
N THR A 47 -2.51 0.15 -17.37
CA THR A 47 -2.49 -0.86 -18.45
C THR A 47 -1.96 -2.21 -17.98
N ALA A 48 -1.55 -2.36 -16.71
CA ALA A 48 -0.83 -3.53 -16.19
C ALA A 48 0.49 -3.82 -16.95
N HIS A 49 1.26 -2.79 -17.29
CA HIS A 49 2.55 -2.91 -17.96
C HIS A 49 3.67 -2.26 -17.13
N PRO A 50 4.23 -2.98 -16.16
CA PRO A 50 5.38 -2.48 -15.41
C PRO A 50 6.62 -2.40 -16.31
N PHE A 51 7.52 -1.47 -15.99
CA PHE A 51 8.80 -1.28 -16.66
C PHE A 51 9.82 -2.36 -16.30
N SER A 52 9.77 -2.87 -15.07
CA SER A 52 10.61 -3.99 -14.64
C SER A 52 9.94 -4.87 -13.59
N VAL A 53 10.39 -6.11 -13.48
CA VAL A 53 10.07 -7.00 -12.35
C VAL A 53 11.32 -7.75 -11.94
N ARG A 54 11.54 -7.90 -10.64
CA ARG A 54 12.72 -8.59 -10.10
C ARG A 54 12.42 -9.30 -8.79
N SER A 55 13.16 -10.38 -8.53
CA SER A 55 13.25 -10.94 -7.18
C SER A 55 14.27 -10.14 -6.38
N LEU A 56 13.89 -9.67 -5.19
CA LEU A 56 14.79 -8.94 -4.30
C LEU A 56 15.57 -9.88 -3.36
N GLY A 57 15.15 -11.14 -3.24
CA GLY A 57 15.71 -12.13 -2.35
C GLY A 57 14.71 -12.60 -1.29
N HIS A 58 15.23 -13.06 -0.15
CA HIS A 58 14.44 -13.70 0.90
C HIS A 58 14.48 -12.90 2.22
N GLY A 59 13.44 -13.05 3.04
CA GLY A 59 13.38 -12.46 4.37
C GLY A 59 12.20 -12.98 5.20
N ASN A 60 12.24 -12.74 6.50
CA ASN A 60 11.17 -13.03 7.46
C ASN A 60 9.98 -12.08 7.28
N THR A 61 10.24 -10.80 7.04
CA THR A 61 9.21 -9.79 6.77
C THR A 61 9.84 -8.58 6.07
N PHE A 62 9.03 -7.65 5.58
CA PHE A 62 9.52 -6.38 5.06
C PHE A 62 8.61 -5.22 5.47
N ALA A 63 9.20 -4.03 5.56
CA ALA A 63 8.49 -2.76 5.60
C ALA A 63 8.90 -1.94 4.38
N TYR A 64 7.94 -1.28 3.73
CA TYR A 64 8.20 -0.45 2.55
C TYR A 64 7.47 0.88 2.66
N ARG A 65 8.21 1.98 2.48
CA ARG A 65 7.64 3.33 2.43
C ARG A 65 8.62 4.29 1.74
N GLN A 66 8.09 5.31 1.06
CA GLN A 66 8.88 6.39 0.44
C GLN A 66 9.98 5.89 -0.53
N GLY A 67 9.80 4.75 -1.20
CA GLY A 67 10.79 4.17 -2.11
C GLY A 67 11.91 3.37 -1.44
N THR A 68 11.90 3.25 -0.11
CA THR A 68 12.86 2.45 0.65
C THR A 68 12.20 1.20 1.18
N ILE A 69 12.85 0.05 1.01
CA ILE A 69 12.44 -1.22 1.59
C ILE A 69 13.42 -1.60 2.71
N CYS A 70 12.87 -2.07 3.82
CA CYS A 70 13.59 -2.69 4.93
C CYS A 70 13.21 -4.17 4.97
N VAL A 71 14.15 -5.07 4.71
CA VAL A 71 13.93 -6.52 4.72
C VAL A 71 14.58 -7.11 5.96
N LEU A 72 13.78 -7.72 6.84
CA LEU A 72 14.26 -8.43 8.02
C LEU A 72 14.64 -9.87 7.65
N HIS A 73 15.83 -10.31 8.04
CA HIS A 73 16.30 -11.69 7.94
C HIS A 73 16.97 -12.09 9.26
N GLY A 74 16.27 -12.88 10.07
CA GLY A 74 16.65 -13.13 11.46
C GLY A 74 16.65 -11.83 12.27
N GLU A 75 17.83 -11.38 12.67
CA GLU A 75 18.05 -10.16 13.46
C GLU A 75 18.68 -9.02 12.64
N VAL A 76 18.93 -9.27 11.35
CA VAL A 76 19.57 -8.33 10.44
C VAL A 76 18.52 -7.69 9.54
N VAL A 77 18.56 -6.38 9.41
CA VAL A 77 17.73 -5.63 8.46
C VAL A 77 18.58 -5.09 7.32
N ARG A 78 18.20 -5.43 6.10
CA ARG A 78 18.72 -4.79 4.89
C ARG A 78 17.81 -3.61 4.52
N VAL A 79 18.33 -2.40 4.58
CA VAL A 79 17.66 -1.18 4.14
C VAL A 79 18.14 -0.85 2.73
N SER A 80 17.24 -0.62 1.78
CA SER A 80 17.59 -0.36 0.38
C SER A 80 16.63 0.63 -0.26
N ASP A 81 17.14 1.70 -0.88
CA ASP A 81 16.34 2.55 -1.77
C ASP A 81 16.21 1.82 -3.11
N LEU A 82 14.98 1.60 -3.58
CA LEU A 82 14.70 0.83 -4.79
C LEU A 82 15.08 1.57 -6.08
N ARG A 83 15.33 2.88 -6.01
CA ARG A 83 15.74 3.73 -7.13
C ARG A 83 17.25 3.88 -7.24
N SER A 84 17.96 3.84 -6.13
CA SER A 84 19.42 3.85 -6.12
C SER A 84 19.96 2.43 -5.97
N GLN A 85 21.27 2.26 -6.08
CA GLN A 85 21.94 1.01 -5.70
C GLN A 85 22.43 1.06 -4.25
N SER A 86 21.96 2.03 -3.44
CA SER A 86 22.40 2.16 -2.05
C SER A 86 21.66 1.18 -1.17
N SER A 87 22.41 0.32 -0.48
CA SER A 87 21.92 -0.56 0.56
C SER A 87 22.77 -0.44 1.82
N SER A 88 22.15 -0.45 2.99
CA SER A 88 22.82 -0.61 4.28
C SER A 88 22.31 -1.86 4.98
N ILE A 89 23.18 -2.48 5.78
CA ILE A 89 22.87 -3.67 6.57
C ILE A 89 22.98 -3.27 8.04
N LEU A 90 21.91 -3.53 8.80
CA LEU A 90 21.80 -3.17 10.21
C LEU A 90 21.63 -4.46 11.02
N ASP A 91 22.62 -4.78 11.86
CA ASP A 91 22.46 -5.80 12.89
C ASP A 91 21.74 -5.19 14.10
N LEU A 92 20.46 -5.52 14.27
CA LEU A 92 19.61 -4.88 15.27
C LEU A 92 20.03 -5.24 16.69
N VAL A 93 20.45 -6.48 16.93
CA VAL A 93 20.89 -6.91 18.26
C VAL A 93 22.19 -6.23 18.63
N SER A 94 23.15 -6.14 17.70
CA SER A 94 24.40 -5.41 17.93
C SER A 94 24.18 -3.92 18.18
N ILE A 95 23.22 -3.29 17.49
CA ILE A 95 22.81 -1.89 17.70
C ILE A 95 22.18 -1.69 19.08
N ILE A 96 21.19 -2.50 19.44
CA ILE A 96 20.46 -2.36 20.71
C ILE A 96 21.40 -2.65 21.89
N ARG A 97 22.30 -3.65 21.76
CA ARG A 97 23.25 -4.04 22.81
C ARG A 97 24.18 -2.92 23.25
N GLN A 98 24.48 -1.95 22.38
CA GLN A 98 25.36 -0.82 22.73
C GLN A 98 24.83 -0.01 23.91
N ARG A 99 23.50 0.06 24.06
CA ARG A 99 22.85 0.87 25.09
C ARG A 99 22.02 0.04 26.08
N TYR A 100 21.58 -1.15 25.68
CA TYR A 100 20.67 -1.98 26.48
C TYR A 100 21.07 -3.45 26.40
N PRO A 101 21.22 -4.16 27.53
CA PRO A 101 21.66 -5.55 27.52
C PRO A 101 20.61 -6.45 26.85
N ILE A 102 20.96 -6.99 25.68
CA ILE A 102 20.17 -7.94 24.92
C ILE A 102 21.10 -8.95 24.24
N PHE A 103 20.80 -10.25 24.35
CA PHE A 103 21.58 -11.30 23.71
C PHE A 103 20.87 -11.83 22.44
N PRO A 104 21.62 -12.39 21.46
CA PRO A 104 21.03 -12.93 20.24
C PRO A 104 20.09 -14.08 20.58
N GLY A 105 18.97 -14.20 19.88
CA GLY A 105 17.96 -15.23 20.10
C GLY A 105 17.11 -15.06 21.36
N GLU A 106 17.29 -13.99 22.13
CA GLU A 106 16.44 -13.68 23.29
C GLU A 106 15.20 -12.87 22.94
N CYS A 107 15.14 -12.29 21.75
CA CYS A 107 14.06 -11.41 21.35
C CYS A 107 13.49 -11.76 19.98
N LYS A 108 12.20 -11.48 19.84
CA LYS A 108 11.48 -11.53 18.58
C LYS A 108 11.33 -10.11 18.06
N ILE A 109 11.72 -9.91 16.81
CA ILE A 109 11.72 -8.60 16.16
C ILE A 109 10.62 -8.56 15.09
N ARG A 110 9.83 -7.49 15.11
CA ARG A 110 8.84 -7.16 14.06
C ARG A 110 9.08 -5.75 13.55
N LEU A 111 9.08 -5.57 12.23
CA LEU A 111 9.14 -4.24 11.61
C LEU A 111 7.77 -3.55 11.75
N LEU A 112 7.75 -2.27 12.13
CA LEU A 112 6.50 -1.51 12.32
C LEU A 112 6.29 -0.48 11.22
N ASN A 113 7.26 0.39 10.98
CA ASN A 113 7.19 1.43 9.96
C ASN A 113 8.59 1.92 9.59
N TYR A 114 8.76 2.39 8.35
CA TYR A 114 9.93 3.16 7.93
C TYR A 114 9.47 4.52 7.45
N SER A 115 10.13 5.59 7.84
CA SER A 115 9.84 6.94 7.35
C SER A 115 11.04 7.85 7.56
N GLU A 116 11.42 8.63 6.54
CA GLU A 116 12.43 9.69 6.63
C GLU A 116 13.77 9.26 7.26
N GLY A 117 14.24 8.05 6.92
CA GLY A 117 15.52 7.53 7.40
C GLY A 117 15.47 6.88 8.79
N VAL A 118 14.30 6.81 9.42
CA VAL A 118 14.08 6.12 10.70
C VAL A 118 13.29 4.83 10.46
N LEU A 119 13.75 3.74 11.07
CA LEU A 119 13.06 2.46 11.12
C LEU A 119 12.53 2.23 12.54
N ALA A 120 11.21 2.13 12.67
CA ALA A 120 10.57 1.70 13.91
C ALA A 120 10.43 0.17 13.93
N ILE A 121 10.94 -0.47 14.99
CA ILE A 121 10.81 -1.91 15.22
C ILE A 121 10.16 -2.19 16.57
N TYR A 122 9.50 -3.34 16.68
CA TYR A 122 8.96 -3.89 17.90
C TYR A 122 9.78 -5.09 18.33
N CYS A 123 10.24 -5.10 19.57
CA CYS A 123 11.09 -6.12 20.14
C CYS A 123 10.41 -6.69 21.39
N THR A 124 10.10 -7.99 21.37
CA THR A 124 9.53 -8.70 22.52
C THR A 124 10.48 -9.77 23.02
N LYS A 125 10.63 -9.91 24.34
CA LYS A 125 11.48 -10.96 24.92
C LYS A 125 10.81 -12.32 24.77
N ILE A 126 11.58 -13.33 24.38
CA ILE A 126 11.10 -14.71 24.23
C ILE A 126 10.93 -15.38 25.59
N ARG A 127 11.71 -14.99 26.61
CA ARG A 127 11.64 -15.53 27.97
C ARG A 127 11.74 -14.42 29.03
N GLY A 128 10.91 -14.51 30.07
CA GLY A 128 11.15 -13.88 31.37
C GLY A 128 10.52 -12.50 31.66
N SER A 129 10.08 -11.72 30.67
CA SER A 129 9.50 -10.39 30.93
C SER A 129 8.32 -10.10 30.00
N GLU A 130 7.25 -9.54 30.57
CA GLU A 130 6.07 -9.04 29.84
C GLU A 130 6.33 -7.70 29.13
N THR A 131 7.47 -7.05 29.40
CA THR A 131 7.80 -5.75 28.82
C THR A 131 8.39 -5.92 27.43
N SER A 132 7.73 -5.28 26.47
CA SER A 132 8.17 -5.16 25.10
C SER A 132 8.65 -3.74 24.83
N TYR A 133 9.37 -3.53 23.73
CA TYR A 133 9.93 -2.23 23.40
C TYR A 133 9.71 -1.88 21.94
N ILE A 134 9.38 -0.61 21.70
CA ILE A 134 9.53 0.00 20.39
C ILE A 134 10.90 0.68 20.36
N TYR A 135 11.66 0.44 19.31
CA TYR A 135 12.92 1.14 19.04
C TYR A 135 12.79 1.97 17.76
N ALA A 136 13.18 3.23 17.83
CA ALA A 136 13.38 4.08 16.66
C ALA A 136 14.87 4.04 16.28
N ILE A 137 15.17 3.54 15.09
CA ILE A 137 16.55 3.27 14.65
C ILE A 137 16.89 4.13 13.44
N ASN A 138 17.99 4.87 13.54
CA ASN A 138 18.56 5.63 12.43
C ASN A 138 19.20 4.68 11.40
N THR A 139 18.75 4.79 10.15
CA THR A 139 19.19 3.94 9.05
C THR A 139 20.27 4.56 8.17
N ALA A 140 20.71 5.79 8.48
CA ALA A 140 21.75 6.49 7.72
C ALA A 140 23.04 5.66 7.66
N PRO A 141 23.68 5.55 6.49
CA PRO A 141 24.82 4.65 6.29
C PRO A 141 26.03 5.03 7.13
N ASP A 142 26.24 6.33 7.36
CA ASP A 142 27.34 6.95 8.10
C ASP A 142 27.10 7.05 9.61
N CYS A 143 25.93 6.65 10.11
CA CYS A 143 25.63 6.70 11.54
C CYS A 143 26.41 5.62 12.33
N PRO A 144 27.20 5.98 13.35
CA PRO A 144 27.89 5.02 14.22
C PRO A 144 26.90 4.10 14.94
N THR A 145 27.23 2.81 15.09
CA THR A 145 26.37 1.78 15.68
C THR A 145 25.82 2.16 17.07
N ASP A 146 26.64 2.78 17.92
CA ASP A 146 26.30 3.24 19.28
C ASP A 146 25.32 4.42 19.32
N LYS A 147 25.14 5.11 18.19
CA LYS A 147 24.24 6.28 18.04
C LYS A 147 23.01 6.01 17.20
N ARG A 148 22.82 4.77 16.72
CA ARG A 148 21.69 4.41 15.86
C ARG A 148 20.35 4.37 16.59
N VAL A 149 20.34 4.03 17.88
CA VAL A 149 19.09 4.05 18.66
C VAL A 149 18.76 5.49 19.03
N ILE A 150 17.70 6.01 18.40
CA ILE A 150 17.18 7.37 18.66
C ILE A 150 16.38 7.34 19.96
N GLU A 151 15.38 6.44 20.04
CA GLU A 151 14.50 6.32 21.19
C GLU A 151 14.17 4.86 21.51
N ARG A 152 13.92 4.59 22.81
CA ARG A 152 13.44 3.30 23.33
C ARG A 152 12.18 3.53 24.16
N ILE A 153 11.06 2.98 23.69
CA ILE A 153 9.74 3.18 24.28
C ILE A 153 9.29 1.85 24.91
N PRO A 154 9.15 1.75 26.24
CA PRO A 154 8.62 0.55 26.89
C PRO A 154 7.10 0.45 26.67
N LEU A 155 6.63 -0.78 26.46
CA LEU A 155 5.22 -1.07 26.22
C LEU A 155 4.89 -2.46 26.79
N ALA A 156 3.68 -2.65 27.31
CA ALA A 156 3.16 -3.99 27.56
C ALA A 156 3.06 -4.78 26.25
N ALA A 157 3.29 -6.09 26.28
CA ALA A 157 3.09 -6.91 25.08
C ALA A 157 1.65 -6.77 24.54
N CYS A 158 1.49 -6.41 23.27
CA CYS A 158 0.17 -6.28 22.65
C CYS A 158 0.17 -6.73 21.18
N ASP A 159 -0.96 -7.28 20.76
CA ASP A 159 -1.11 -7.87 19.42
C ASP A 159 -1.47 -6.83 18.35
N ARG A 160 -2.21 -5.78 18.73
CA ARG A 160 -2.64 -4.69 17.85
C ARG A 160 -1.79 -3.45 18.13
N LEU A 161 -0.65 -3.37 17.47
CA LEU A 161 0.29 -2.25 17.52
C LEU A 161 0.62 -1.76 16.11
N LEU A 162 0.39 -0.46 15.89
CA LEU A 162 0.75 0.26 14.68
C LEU A 162 1.59 1.49 15.04
N VAL A 163 2.53 1.85 14.16
CA VAL A 163 3.35 3.05 14.29
C VAL A 163 3.27 3.88 13.03
N ARG A 164 3.15 5.20 13.20
CA ARG A 164 3.33 6.22 12.16
C ARG A 164 4.27 7.28 12.68
N HIS A 165 5.22 7.68 11.86
CA HIS A 165 6.20 8.68 12.26
C HIS A 165 6.75 9.43 11.05
N ASN A 166 7.34 10.59 11.33
CA ASN A 166 8.25 11.30 10.43
C ASN A 166 9.64 11.38 11.10
N SER A 167 10.50 12.30 10.68
CA SER A 167 11.81 12.48 11.32
C SER A 167 11.76 13.11 12.71
N ARG A 168 10.64 13.72 13.11
CA ARG A 168 10.51 14.53 14.34
C ARG A 168 9.63 13.88 15.41
N TYR A 169 8.58 13.19 15.02
CA TYR A 169 7.58 12.63 15.92
C TYR A 169 7.28 11.18 15.55
N LEU A 170 7.16 10.34 16.57
CA LEU A 170 6.71 8.95 16.48
C LEU A 170 5.42 8.80 17.26
N TYR A 171 4.37 8.36 16.57
CA TYR A 171 3.10 7.99 17.17
C TYR A 171 2.91 6.49 17.08
N TYR A 172 2.59 5.88 18.22
CA TYR A 172 2.18 4.49 18.27
C TYR A 172 0.73 4.39 18.75
N VAL A 173 0.02 3.42 18.17
CA VAL A 173 -1.40 3.19 18.39
C VAL A 173 -1.57 1.77 18.90
N THR A 174 -2.29 1.62 20.01
CA THR A 174 -2.63 0.32 20.60
C THR A 174 -4.12 0.19 20.87
N HIS A 175 -4.65 -1.04 20.83
CA HIS A 175 -6.05 -1.34 21.16
C HIS A 175 -6.14 -1.96 22.57
N THR A 176 -5.54 -1.26 23.53
CA THR A 176 -5.41 -1.67 24.94
C THR A 176 -5.97 -0.65 25.91
N GLY A 177 -6.35 0.54 25.42
CA GLY A 177 -7.01 1.55 26.22
C GLY A 177 -8.31 1.02 26.81
N ARG A 178 -8.69 1.52 27.99
CA ARG A 178 -9.98 1.22 28.62
C ARG A 178 -10.74 2.53 28.77
N GLY A 179 -11.93 2.59 28.18
CA GLY A 179 -12.85 3.67 28.43
C GLY A 179 -13.53 3.54 29.80
N ASP A 180 -14.27 4.59 30.17
CA ASP A 180 -15.10 4.59 31.38
C ASP A 180 -16.25 3.58 31.32
N ASP A 181 -16.62 3.15 30.11
CA ASP A 181 -17.59 2.08 29.80
C ASP A 181 -17.03 0.66 29.98
N GLY A 182 -15.72 0.52 30.21
CA GLY A 182 -15.05 -0.77 30.33
C GLY A 182 -14.74 -1.46 29.00
N GLU A 183 -15.12 -0.88 27.86
CA GLU A 183 -14.75 -1.39 26.53
C GLU A 183 -13.29 -1.09 26.20
N ARG A 184 -12.70 -1.91 25.32
CA ARG A 184 -11.37 -1.66 24.79
C ARG A 184 -11.44 -0.57 23.74
N LYS A 185 -10.58 0.43 23.87
CA LYS A 185 -10.52 1.59 22.97
C LYS A 185 -9.13 1.73 22.36
N TRP A 186 -9.06 2.45 21.25
CA TRP A 186 -7.81 2.84 20.64
C TRP A 186 -7.15 3.94 21.46
N GLU A 187 -5.90 3.74 21.83
CA GLU A 187 -5.08 4.73 22.52
C GLU A 187 -3.89 5.12 21.64
N ILE A 188 -3.54 6.40 21.65
CA ILE A 188 -2.46 6.98 20.84
C ILE A 188 -1.48 7.73 21.75
N GLU A 189 -0.20 7.39 21.63
CA GLU A 189 0.88 8.07 22.34
C GLU A 189 1.92 8.61 21.38
N GLY A 190 2.41 9.81 21.67
CA GLY A 190 3.36 10.55 20.84
C GLY A 190 4.70 10.70 21.55
N ILE A 191 5.78 10.45 20.82
CA ILE A 191 7.16 10.58 21.29
C ILE A 191 7.91 11.50 20.34
N SER A 192 8.64 12.46 20.90
CA SER A 192 9.55 13.30 20.11
C SER A 192 10.82 12.50 19.79
N LEU A 193 11.20 12.49 18.51
CA LEU A 193 12.45 11.91 18.01
C LEU A 193 13.55 12.96 17.85
N ASP A 194 13.21 14.25 17.94
CA ASP A 194 14.13 15.37 17.81
C ASP A 194 13.95 16.33 18.99
N ILE A 195 15.01 16.48 19.79
CA ILE A 195 15.02 17.31 21.00
C ILE A 195 14.60 18.77 20.75
N ASN A 196 14.75 19.27 19.52
CA ASN A 196 14.35 20.63 19.14
C ASN A 196 12.84 20.77 18.93
N PHE A 197 12.12 19.66 18.88
CA PHE A 197 10.67 19.58 18.68
C PHE A 197 10.02 18.79 19.82
N PRO A 198 10.10 19.27 21.08
CA PRO A 198 9.51 18.57 22.21
C PRO A 198 7.99 18.50 22.08
N LEU A 199 7.40 17.42 22.59
CA LEU A 199 5.95 17.30 22.74
C LEU A 199 5.50 17.82 24.11
N PRO A 200 4.29 18.39 24.22
CA PRO A 200 3.67 18.70 25.50
C PRO A 200 3.64 17.46 26.40
N ARG A 201 3.86 17.65 27.71
CA ARG A 201 3.71 16.56 28.69
C ARG A 201 2.24 16.19 28.81
N ARG A 202 1.96 14.89 28.84
CA ARG A 202 0.63 14.34 29.06
C ARG A 202 0.68 13.31 30.17
N GLU A 203 -0.38 13.26 30.97
CA GLU A 203 -0.49 12.28 32.05
C GLU A 203 -0.90 10.90 31.53
N ARG A 204 -1.63 10.85 30.41
CA ARG A 204 -2.16 9.63 29.80
C ARG A 204 -2.11 9.70 28.27
N PRO A 205 -2.06 8.54 27.58
CA PRO A 205 -2.28 8.44 26.15
C PRO A 205 -3.60 9.10 25.70
N LEU A 206 -3.67 9.54 24.43
CA LEU A 206 -4.91 10.05 23.85
C LEU A 206 -5.84 8.87 23.62
N LEU A 207 -6.96 8.83 24.31
CA LEU A 207 -7.98 7.81 24.12
C LEU A 207 -8.96 8.27 23.04
N LEU A 208 -9.19 7.43 22.03
CA LEU A 208 -10.19 7.68 21.00
C LEU A 208 -11.55 7.17 21.47
N GLU A 209 -12.29 8.06 22.13
CA GLU A 209 -13.68 7.85 22.51
C GLU A 209 -14.60 7.75 21.28
N ASN A 210 -15.61 6.88 21.35
CA ASN A 210 -16.59 6.60 20.28
C ASN A 210 -15.95 6.24 18.93
N PHE A 211 -14.83 5.51 18.98
CA PHE A 211 -14.06 5.14 17.79
C PHE A 211 -13.94 3.63 17.65
N HIS A 212 -14.92 3.05 16.96
CA HIS A 212 -15.09 1.59 16.85
C HIS A 212 -14.27 1.02 15.68
N GLY A 213 -14.25 -0.31 15.54
CA GLY A 213 -13.43 -1.00 14.53
C GLY A 213 -12.15 -1.56 15.11
N SER A 214 -11.79 -2.77 14.67
CA SER A 214 -10.62 -3.46 15.18
C SER A 214 -9.58 -3.78 14.10
N ASP A 215 -10.01 -3.97 12.86
CA ASP A 215 -9.17 -4.50 11.78
C ASP A 215 -8.57 -3.38 10.92
N ILE A 216 -7.29 -3.09 11.17
CA ILE A 216 -6.54 -2.06 10.45
C ILE A 216 -6.50 -2.38 8.96
N GLY A 217 -6.86 -1.39 8.14
CA GLY A 217 -6.96 -1.52 6.69
C GLY A 217 -8.31 -2.05 6.20
N SER A 218 -9.24 -2.41 7.09
CA SER A 218 -10.59 -2.86 6.72
C SER A 218 -11.67 -2.05 7.42
N THR A 219 -11.58 -1.92 8.75
CA THR A 219 -12.56 -1.16 9.54
C THR A 219 -11.99 0.16 10.07
N ILE A 220 -10.67 0.26 10.17
CA ILE A 220 -9.97 1.43 10.72
C ILE A 220 -8.69 1.71 9.92
N ALA A 221 -8.32 2.97 9.75
CA ALA A 221 -7.06 3.35 9.11
C ALA A 221 -6.42 4.56 9.79
N PHE A 222 -5.09 4.58 9.82
CA PHE A 222 -4.29 5.64 10.44
C PHE A 222 -3.21 6.14 9.48
N GLU A 223 -3.04 7.46 9.40
CA GLU A 223 -2.01 8.07 8.57
C GLU A 223 -1.52 9.40 9.12
N ILE A 224 -0.27 9.75 8.82
CA ILE A 224 0.30 11.07 9.07
C ILE A 224 0.47 11.80 7.75
N HIS A 225 -0.10 13.01 7.67
CA HIS A 225 0.07 13.91 6.53
C HIS A 225 -0.07 15.37 6.95
N ASN A 226 0.61 16.30 6.28
CA ASN A 226 0.55 17.75 6.54
C ASN A 226 0.65 18.14 8.03
N ASN A 227 1.59 17.54 8.75
CA ASN A 227 1.78 17.75 10.19
C ASN A 227 0.56 17.44 11.07
N HIS A 228 -0.36 16.60 10.59
CA HIS A 228 -1.49 16.07 11.35
C HIS A 228 -1.43 14.55 11.37
N PHE A 229 -1.93 13.99 12.47
CA PHE A 229 -2.27 12.58 12.57
C PHE A 229 -3.75 12.43 12.24
N TYR A 230 -4.10 11.43 11.43
CA TYR A 230 -5.46 11.11 11.04
C TYR A 230 -5.80 9.68 11.44
N ALA A 231 -7.02 9.50 11.93
CA ALA A 231 -7.67 8.21 12.11
C ALA A 231 -9.04 8.25 11.42
N VAL A 232 -9.41 7.16 10.74
CA VAL A 232 -10.77 6.96 10.23
C VAL A 232 -11.28 5.57 10.61
N SER A 233 -12.55 5.49 11.01
CA SER A 233 -13.30 4.26 11.18
C SER A 233 -14.54 4.27 10.29
N ASN A 234 -14.97 3.09 9.84
CA ASN A 234 -16.23 2.88 9.13
C ASN A 234 -17.26 2.09 9.94
N GLN A 235 -17.05 1.97 11.25
CA GLN A 235 -17.96 1.34 12.21
C GLN A 235 -18.44 2.38 13.22
N GLU A 236 -19.72 2.29 13.56
CA GLU A 236 -20.43 3.30 14.36
C GLU A 236 -20.57 2.89 15.82
N SER A 237 -20.92 1.63 16.08
CA SER A 237 -21.03 1.10 17.43
C SER A 237 -20.70 -0.39 17.48
N SER A 238 -20.42 -0.88 18.69
CA SER A 238 -20.26 -2.31 18.98
C SER A 238 -21.61 -3.04 19.04
N GLU A 239 -22.70 -2.31 19.28
CA GLU A 239 -24.07 -2.83 19.42
C GLU A 239 -24.82 -2.75 18.09
N VAL A 240 -25.67 -3.73 17.80
CA VAL A 240 -26.48 -3.71 16.58
C VAL A 240 -27.72 -2.89 16.85
N GLU A 241 -27.79 -1.68 16.29
CA GLU A 241 -29.05 -0.93 16.28
C GLU A 241 -30.07 -1.60 15.35
N GLU A 242 -31.27 -1.84 15.86
CA GLU A 242 -32.33 -2.49 15.08
C GLU A 242 -32.84 -1.63 13.92
N ILE A 243 -32.80 -0.30 14.07
CA ILE A 243 -33.24 0.67 13.06
C ILE A 243 -32.20 1.79 12.93
N ASP A 244 -31.29 1.61 11.97
CA ASP A 244 -30.37 2.65 11.52
C ASP A 244 -30.52 2.85 10.00
N TYR A 245 -30.41 4.09 9.52
CA TYR A 245 -30.62 4.46 8.12
C TYR A 245 -29.33 4.81 7.38
N THR A 246 -28.38 5.45 8.05
CA THR A 246 -27.18 5.99 7.42
C THR A 246 -25.97 5.55 8.21
N SER A 247 -25.04 4.86 7.54
CA SER A 247 -23.73 4.60 8.13
C SER A 247 -22.82 5.79 7.91
N PHE A 248 -22.02 6.11 8.92
CA PHE A 248 -21.02 7.18 8.89
C PHE A 248 -19.58 6.66 8.88
N TYR A 249 -18.67 7.53 8.46
CA TYR A 249 -17.28 7.45 8.87
C TYR A 249 -17.10 8.28 10.14
N HIS A 250 -16.32 7.75 11.07
CA HIS A 250 -15.83 8.49 12.22
C HIS A 250 -14.41 8.89 11.91
N VAL A 251 -14.11 10.18 11.95
CA VAL A 251 -12.82 10.74 11.60
C VAL A 251 -12.29 11.52 12.79
N VAL A 252 -11.02 11.30 13.10
CA VAL A 252 -10.30 12.05 14.12
C VAL A 252 -9.02 12.59 13.52
N ARG A 253 -8.68 13.85 13.81
CA ARG A 253 -7.35 14.40 13.55
C ARG A 253 -6.83 15.26 14.70
N PHE A 254 -5.52 15.39 14.77
CA PHE A 254 -4.86 16.35 15.67
C PHE A 254 -3.47 16.71 15.12
N PRO A 255 -2.94 17.89 15.45
CA PRO A 255 -1.61 18.32 15.00
C PRO A 255 -0.49 17.52 15.70
N LEU A 256 0.55 17.13 14.94
CA LEU A 256 1.64 16.28 15.44
C LEU A 256 2.50 16.94 16.53
N ASN A 257 2.45 18.26 16.69
CA ASN A 257 3.18 18.97 17.74
C ASN A 257 2.32 19.20 18.99
N SER A 258 1.00 18.95 18.93
CA SER A 258 0.07 19.15 20.04
C SER A 258 -0.97 18.02 20.10
N PRO A 259 -0.59 16.81 20.55
CA PRO A 259 -1.51 15.68 20.71
C PRO A 259 -2.34 15.80 22.01
N LEU A 260 -2.93 16.98 22.24
CA LEU A 260 -3.75 17.28 23.41
C LEU A 260 -5.22 16.99 23.09
N PRO A 261 -6.03 16.50 24.05
CA PRO A 261 -7.46 16.24 23.84
C PRO A 261 -8.22 17.44 23.27
N ASP A 262 -7.90 18.66 23.73
CA ASP A 262 -8.56 19.90 23.31
C ASP A 262 -8.23 20.30 21.85
N GLU A 263 -7.16 19.75 21.27
CA GLU A 263 -6.71 20.00 19.89
C GLU A 263 -7.17 18.89 18.93
N VAL A 264 -7.96 17.94 19.43
CA VAL A 264 -8.53 16.86 18.63
C VAL A 264 -9.78 17.35 17.92
N GLU A 265 -9.72 17.39 16.60
CA GLU A 265 -10.87 17.63 15.74
C GLU A 265 -11.51 16.29 15.36
N LYS A 266 -12.84 16.21 15.43
CA LYS A 266 -13.60 15.01 15.09
C LYS A 266 -14.73 15.30 14.12
N ASP A 267 -14.99 14.36 13.21
CA ASP A 267 -16.24 14.25 12.44
C ASP A 267 -16.80 12.85 12.67
N GLU A 268 -17.79 12.72 13.55
CA GLU A 268 -18.42 11.43 13.84
C GLU A 268 -19.59 11.13 12.88
N ARG A 269 -19.97 12.07 12.01
CA ARG A 269 -21.14 11.96 11.12
C ARG A 269 -20.79 12.29 9.67
N LEU A 270 -19.57 11.96 9.25
CA LEU A 270 -19.16 12.06 7.87
C LEU A 270 -19.90 11.00 7.05
N TYR A 271 -20.75 11.41 6.11
CA TYR A 271 -21.58 10.47 5.35
C TYR A 271 -20.74 9.38 4.67
N ARG A 272 -21.08 8.11 4.91
CA ARG A 272 -20.48 6.96 4.22
C ARG A 272 -21.44 6.32 3.21
N ARG A 273 -22.63 5.93 3.65
CA ARG A 273 -23.64 5.27 2.79
C ARG A 273 -25.03 5.22 3.43
N GLN A 274 -26.04 5.01 2.61
CA GLN A 274 -27.38 4.65 3.09
C GLN A 274 -27.54 3.14 3.25
N HIS A 275 -28.26 2.69 4.28
CA HIS A 275 -28.57 1.27 4.48
C HIS A 275 -29.46 0.70 3.37
N LYS A 276 -30.32 1.53 2.77
CA LYS A 276 -31.15 1.17 1.60
C LYS A 276 -30.35 0.75 0.36
N GLU A 277 -29.05 1.05 0.29
CA GLU A 277 -28.19 0.60 -0.81
C GLU A 277 -27.93 -0.92 -0.78
N GLY A 278 -28.29 -1.60 0.32
CA GLY A 278 -28.22 -3.06 0.48
C GLY A 278 -27.08 -3.52 1.38
N PRO A 279 -26.90 -4.84 1.55
CA PRO A 279 -25.82 -5.37 2.37
C PRO A 279 -24.45 -5.24 1.67
N ILE A 280 -23.38 -5.28 2.48
CA ILE A 280 -22.00 -5.30 2.03
C ILE A 280 -21.31 -6.60 2.45
N HIS A 281 -20.32 -7.04 1.67
CA HIS A 281 -19.53 -8.22 1.98
C HIS A 281 -18.26 -7.79 2.71
N ASP A 282 -18.30 -7.71 4.04
CA ASP A 282 -17.25 -7.07 4.87
C ASP A 282 -15.83 -7.61 4.64
N THR A 283 -15.69 -8.91 4.35
CA THR A 283 -14.36 -9.49 4.08
C THR A 283 -13.71 -8.95 2.78
N TRP A 284 -14.44 -8.19 1.96
CA TRP A 284 -13.93 -7.50 0.78
C TRP A 284 -13.61 -6.03 1.01
N THR A 285 -13.93 -5.51 2.20
CA THR A 285 -13.65 -4.13 2.56
C THR A 285 -12.14 -3.89 2.63
N ASP A 286 -11.75 -2.71 2.15
CA ASP A 286 -10.39 -2.18 2.21
C ASP A 286 -10.53 -0.68 2.48
N LEU A 287 -9.94 -0.20 3.57
CA LEU A 287 -10.06 1.19 4.04
C LEU A 287 -8.67 1.79 4.19
N THR A 288 -8.40 2.86 3.46
CA THR A 288 -7.10 3.55 3.50
C THR A 288 -7.28 5.06 3.48
N LEU A 289 -6.32 5.76 4.08
CA LEU A 289 -6.15 7.21 3.91
C LEU A 289 -5.08 7.43 2.85
N GLN A 290 -5.40 8.21 1.81
CA GLN A 290 -4.49 8.52 0.70
C GLN A 290 -4.41 10.02 0.48
N ILE A 291 -3.41 10.46 -0.29
CA ILE A 291 -3.16 11.86 -0.58
C ILE A 291 -3.70 12.19 -1.97
N ASP A 292 -4.47 13.27 -2.09
CA ASP A 292 -4.75 13.89 -3.37
C ASP A 292 -3.52 14.69 -3.84
N GLU A 293 -2.76 14.13 -4.78
CA GLU A 293 -1.56 14.79 -5.33
C GLU A 293 -1.86 16.15 -6.01
N CYS A 294 -3.13 16.48 -6.26
CA CYS A 294 -3.56 17.74 -6.86
C CYS A 294 -3.77 18.83 -5.80
N THR A 295 -4.43 18.50 -4.68
CA THR A 295 -4.81 19.48 -3.64
C THR A 295 -3.97 19.39 -2.37
N ASN A 296 -3.22 18.29 -2.19
CA ASN A 296 -2.55 17.91 -0.94
C ASN A 296 -3.49 17.54 0.20
N ASP A 297 -4.77 17.26 -0.09
CA ASP A 297 -5.72 16.87 0.94
C ASP A 297 -5.66 15.37 1.19
N THR A 298 -5.95 14.99 2.43
CA THR A 298 -6.18 13.58 2.79
C THR A 298 -7.57 13.16 2.33
N VAL A 299 -7.67 12.00 1.68
CA VAL A 299 -8.93 11.40 1.25
C VAL A 299 -9.08 10.00 1.85
N ILE A 300 -10.31 9.65 2.20
CA ILE A 300 -10.69 8.27 2.52
C ILE A 300 -10.90 7.53 1.22
N VAL A 301 -10.29 6.36 1.09
CA VAL A 301 -10.51 5.42 0.00
C VAL A 301 -11.04 4.13 0.60
N GLU A 302 -12.28 3.78 0.27
CA GLU A 302 -12.94 2.55 0.72
C GLU A 302 -13.31 1.68 -0.48
N SER A 303 -12.86 0.43 -0.50
CA SER A 303 -13.42 -0.58 -1.41
C SER A 303 -14.56 -1.30 -0.73
N ARG A 304 -15.71 -1.41 -1.40
CA ARG A 304 -16.85 -2.21 -0.92
C ARG A 304 -17.26 -3.20 -1.99
N ARG A 305 -17.73 -4.37 -1.56
CA ARG A 305 -18.40 -5.33 -2.44
C ARG A 305 -19.85 -5.47 -2.01
N GLU A 306 -20.76 -5.11 -2.90
CA GLU A 306 -22.14 -4.79 -2.55
C GLU A 306 -23.12 -5.59 -3.41
N TRP A 307 -24.25 -5.99 -2.82
CA TRP A 307 -25.38 -6.56 -3.55
C TRP A 307 -26.26 -5.41 -4.04
N VAL A 308 -25.99 -4.97 -5.27
CA VAL A 308 -26.64 -3.80 -5.87
C VAL A 308 -28.17 -3.97 -5.82
N GLN A 309 -28.86 -3.04 -5.16
CA GLN A 309 -30.34 -3.01 -5.05
C GLN A 309 -30.94 -4.33 -4.53
N ALA A 310 -30.27 -4.99 -3.59
CA ALA A 310 -30.66 -6.31 -3.07
C ALA A 310 -30.80 -7.40 -4.16
N SER A 311 -30.13 -7.23 -5.30
CA SER A 311 -30.04 -8.26 -6.33
C SER A 311 -29.07 -9.38 -5.93
N SER A 312 -29.13 -10.53 -6.60
CA SER A 312 -28.14 -11.61 -6.42
C SER A 312 -26.76 -11.30 -7.00
N ARG A 313 -26.58 -10.12 -7.63
CA ARG A 313 -25.33 -9.71 -8.28
C ARG A 313 -24.48 -8.86 -7.33
N GLN A 314 -23.30 -9.36 -7.02
CA GLN A 314 -22.29 -8.61 -6.28
C GLN A 314 -21.40 -7.80 -7.25
N SER A 315 -21.09 -6.56 -6.87
CA SER A 315 -20.10 -5.73 -7.58
C SER A 315 -19.16 -5.07 -6.58
N ARG A 316 -17.87 -4.99 -6.92
CA ARG A 316 -16.92 -4.20 -6.14
C ARG A 316 -16.86 -2.77 -6.69
N THR A 317 -16.88 -1.79 -5.80
CA THR A 317 -16.75 -0.36 -6.12
C THR A 317 -15.73 0.26 -5.18
N PHE A 318 -14.96 1.22 -5.68
CA PHE A 318 -14.01 2.00 -4.89
C PHE A 318 -14.57 3.41 -4.70
N TYR A 319 -14.81 3.76 -3.45
CA TYR A 319 -15.37 5.03 -3.03
C TYR A 319 -14.27 5.96 -2.52
N VAL A 320 -14.39 7.23 -2.85
CA VAL A 320 -13.47 8.29 -2.42
C VAL A 320 -14.27 9.39 -1.76
N THR A 321 -13.91 9.68 -0.51
CA THR A 321 -14.49 10.76 0.29
C THR A 321 -13.38 11.72 0.67
N LYS A 322 -13.56 13.02 0.40
CA LYS A 322 -12.61 14.05 0.81
C LYS A 322 -12.82 14.39 2.27
N LEU A 323 -11.72 14.56 3.01
CA LEU A 323 -11.77 15.09 4.35
C LEU A 323 -11.66 16.61 4.28
N ASN A 324 -12.74 17.29 4.60
CA ASN A 324 -12.70 18.72 4.85
C ASN A 324 -12.64 18.89 6.37
N PHE A 325 -11.89 19.87 6.84
CA PHE A 325 -11.86 20.26 8.24
C PHE A 325 -11.68 21.78 8.26
N GLY A 326 -12.64 22.51 8.82
CA GLY A 326 -12.77 23.96 8.75
C GLY A 326 -14.12 24.45 9.27
N GLU A 327 -14.43 25.75 9.14
CA GLU A 327 -15.60 26.42 9.75
C GLU A 327 -16.98 25.79 9.41
N ASP A 328 -17.07 24.99 8.34
CA ASP A 328 -18.28 24.22 7.99
C ASP A 328 -18.63 23.10 8.99
N PHE A 329 -17.76 22.81 9.97
CA PHE A 329 -18.03 21.83 11.04
C PHE A 329 -19.03 22.35 12.08
N GLU A 330 -19.18 23.67 12.20
CA GLU A 330 -20.05 24.28 13.21
C GLU A 330 -21.50 24.48 12.75
N ASP A 331 -21.83 24.25 11.47
CA ASP A 331 -23.11 24.66 10.89
C ASP A 331 -24.16 23.54 10.71
N MET A 332 -23.98 22.40 11.36
CA MET A 332 -25.06 21.43 11.51
C MET A 332 -25.18 21.07 12.98
N LEU A 333 -25.85 21.95 13.74
CA LEU A 333 -26.70 21.47 14.83
C LEU A 333 -27.65 20.44 14.20
N ASP A 334 -27.21 19.18 14.19
CA ASP A 334 -27.97 18.06 13.67
C ASP A 334 -29.23 17.95 14.53
N GLU A 335 -30.30 18.63 14.15
CA GLU A 335 -31.62 18.10 14.43
C GLU A 335 -31.58 16.64 13.97
N GLN A 336 -32.02 15.74 14.84
CA GLN A 336 -32.07 14.31 14.54
C GLN A 336 -33.17 14.10 13.50
N LEU A 337 -32.80 14.39 12.24
CA LEU A 337 -33.69 14.32 11.11
C LEU A 337 -34.01 12.85 10.88
N LEU A 338 -35.28 12.54 10.69
CA LEU A 338 -35.73 11.24 10.22
C LEU A 338 -36.06 11.35 8.72
N PRO A 339 -35.85 10.29 7.95
CA PRO A 339 -36.24 10.29 6.55
C PRO A 339 -37.76 10.48 6.42
N GLU A 340 -38.16 11.39 5.53
CA GLU A 340 -39.59 11.61 5.24
C GLU A 340 -40.22 10.38 4.58
N ASN A 341 -41.43 10.01 5.02
CA ASN A 341 -42.25 8.93 4.43
C ASN A 341 -41.64 7.52 4.48
N GLU A 342 -40.74 7.22 5.42
CA GLU A 342 -40.20 5.86 5.59
C GLU A 342 -41.10 4.98 6.50
N PRO A 343 -41.41 3.73 6.11
CA PRO A 343 -42.30 2.84 6.87
C PRO A 343 -41.79 2.46 8.26
N LEU A 344 -40.49 2.60 8.51
CA LEU A 344 -39.85 2.26 9.78
C LEU A 344 -39.90 3.42 10.78
N VAL A 345 -40.17 4.65 10.34
CA VAL A 345 -40.26 5.83 11.22
C VAL A 345 -41.28 5.65 12.35
N PRO A 346 -42.49 5.10 12.11
CA PRO A 346 -43.46 4.85 13.18
C PRO A 346 -43.03 3.77 14.20
N LEU A 347 -42.00 2.97 13.91
CA LEU A 347 -41.50 1.90 14.78
C LEU A 347 -40.37 2.38 15.71
N ILE A 348 -39.89 3.61 15.53
CA ILE A 348 -38.82 4.20 16.34
C ILE A 348 -39.41 4.60 17.70
N ASP A 349 -38.90 4.00 18.76
CA ASP A 349 -39.21 4.38 20.13
C ASP A 349 -38.02 5.09 20.83
N SER A 350 -38.17 5.41 22.12
CA SER A 350 -37.14 6.10 22.90
C SER A 350 -35.85 5.30 23.13
N SER A 351 -35.84 4.01 22.79
CA SER A 351 -34.66 3.14 22.88
C SER A 351 -33.89 3.04 21.56
N ASN A 352 -34.45 3.55 20.45
CA ASN A 352 -33.76 3.61 19.18
C ASN A 352 -33.01 4.94 19.03
N HIS A 353 -31.81 4.88 18.45
CA HIS A 353 -31.00 6.06 18.12
C HIS A 353 -30.83 6.19 16.60
N PRO A 354 -31.92 6.25 15.82
CA PRO A 354 -31.87 6.21 14.37
C PRO A 354 -31.02 7.34 13.81
N HIS A 355 -29.92 6.99 13.16
CA HIS A 355 -29.07 7.98 12.52
C HIS A 355 -29.47 8.13 11.05
N TRP A 356 -29.83 9.34 10.66
CA TRP A 356 -30.07 9.67 9.26
C TRP A 356 -29.39 10.97 8.87
N LYS A 357 -28.83 10.98 7.66
CA LYS A 357 -28.31 12.16 6.98
C LYS A 357 -28.69 12.06 5.50
N PRO A 358 -29.13 13.16 4.86
CA PRO A 358 -29.44 13.13 3.44
C PRO A 358 -28.20 12.68 2.63
N THR A 359 -28.45 11.95 1.55
CA THR A 359 -27.37 11.53 0.65
C THR A 359 -26.74 12.78 0.02
N PRO A 360 -25.44 13.03 0.22
CA PRO A 360 -24.79 14.22 -0.32
C PRO A 360 -24.71 14.15 -1.84
N ALA A 361 -24.42 15.32 -2.43
CA ALA A 361 -24.07 15.46 -3.83
C ALA A 361 -23.00 14.42 -4.25
N LEU A 362 -23.37 13.51 -5.16
CA LEU A 362 -22.43 12.59 -5.76
C LEU A 362 -21.77 13.21 -6.98
N TYR A 363 -20.44 13.13 -7.03
CA TYR A 363 -19.66 13.47 -8.21
C TYR A 363 -19.09 12.20 -8.83
N SER A 364 -18.84 12.24 -10.14
CA SER A 364 -18.33 11.12 -10.91
C SER A 364 -16.97 10.63 -10.39
N TRP A 365 -16.17 11.50 -9.77
CA TRP A 365 -14.90 11.15 -9.14
C TRP A 365 -15.05 10.38 -7.81
N ASN A 366 -16.20 10.44 -7.12
CA ASN A 366 -16.39 9.76 -5.84
C ASN A 366 -16.42 8.24 -5.95
N GLN A 367 -16.74 7.67 -7.11
CA GLN A 367 -16.89 6.21 -7.24
C GLN A 367 -16.25 5.65 -8.50
N HIS A 368 -15.57 4.52 -8.36
CA HIS A 368 -15.00 3.75 -9.45
C HIS A 368 -15.50 2.31 -9.36
N PRO A 369 -16.50 1.89 -10.17
CA PRO A 369 -16.92 0.50 -10.21
C PRO A 369 -15.83 -0.38 -10.84
N GLU A 370 -15.65 -1.59 -10.32
CA GLU A 370 -14.70 -2.58 -10.84
C GLU A 370 -14.94 -2.89 -12.31
N PHE A 371 -16.21 -3.00 -12.70
CA PHE A 371 -16.64 -3.24 -14.08
C PHE A 371 -17.45 -2.05 -14.59
N SER A 372 -17.17 -1.65 -15.82
CA SER A 372 -17.99 -0.66 -16.51
C SER A 372 -19.30 -1.29 -17.02
N SER A 373 -20.29 -0.45 -17.33
CA SER A 373 -21.54 -0.91 -17.95
C SER A 373 -21.34 -1.52 -19.34
N THR A 374 -20.24 -1.16 -20.03
CA THR A 374 -19.90 -1.65 -21.38
C THR A 374 -19.00 -2.89 -21.35
N ASP A 375 -18.56 -3.35 -20.17
CA ASP A 375 -17.71 -4.54 -20.05
C ASP A 375 -18.51 -5.82 -20.34
N THR A 376 -18.23 -6.43 -21.48
CA THR A 376 -18.84 -7.68 -21.94
C THR A 376 -18.26 -8.92 -21.25
N THR A 377 -17.02 -8.85 -20.77
CA THR A 377 -16.32 -9.97 -20.11
C THR A 377 -15.98 -9.63 -18.67
N ARG A 378 -16.81 -10.06 -17.72
CA ARG A 378 -16.58 -9.85 -16.28
C ARG A 378 -15.81 -11.01 -15.69
N ARG A 379 -14.49 -10.91 -15.66
CA ARG A 379 -13.62 -11.87 -14.96
C ARG A 379 -13.31 -11.35 -13.55
N SER A 380 -14.03 -11.86 -12.56
CA SER A 380 -13.75 -11.64 -11.13
C SER A 380 -13.05 -12.87 -10.53
N PHE A 381 -12.41 -12.67 -9.38
CA PHE A 381 -11.81 -13.73 -8.57
C PHE A 381 -12.50 -13.79 -7.21
N MET A 382 -12.61 -15.00 -6.66
CA MET A 382 -13.08 -15.19 -5.28
C MET A 382 -11.99 -14.75 -4.31
N LEU A 383 -12.38 -14.40 -3.08
CA LEU A 383 -11.47 -13.84 -2.07
C LEU A 383 -10.26 -14.75 -1.82
N ALA A 384 -10.49 -16.06 -1.71
CA ALA A 384 -9.43 -17.05 -1.49
C ALA A 384 -8.35 -17.05 -2.60
N ARG A 385 -8.69 -16.58 -3.80
CA ARG A 385 -7.77 -16.46 -4.96
C ARG A 385 -7.19 -15.06 -5.11
N THR A 386 -7.69 -14.06 -4.39
CA THR A 386 -7.16 -12.69 -4.39
C THR A 386 -6.24 -12.51 -3.18
N LYS A 387 -4.92 -12.58 -3.42
CA LYS A 387 -3.88 -12.59 -2.39
C LYS A 387 -3.46 -11.21 -1.91
N PHE A 388 -3.68 -10.20 -2.74
CA PHE A 388 -3.51 -8.80 -2.40
C PHE A 388 -4.51 -7.98 -3.20
N ARG A 389 -4.99 -6.88 -2.62
CA ARG A 389 -5.91 -5.94 -3.25
C ARG A 389 -5.54 -4.55 -2.77
N ALA A 390 -5.58 -3.58 -3.67
CA ALA A 390 -5.41 -2.18 -3.32
C ALA A 390 -6.03 -1.30 -4.41
N TYR A 391 -6.49 -0.12 -4.01
CA TYR A 391 -6.81 0.96 -4.93
C TYR A 391 -5.77 2.07 -4.81
N ASN A 392 -5.18 2.50 -5.92
CA ASN A 392 -4.29 3.67 -5.93
C ASN A 392 -5.06 4.88 -6.47
N TYR A 393 -5.43 5.80 -5.57
CA TYR A 393 -6.20 6.99 -5.92
C TYR A 393 -5.46 7.89 -6.91
N ALA A 394 -4.17 8.14 -6.68
CA ALA A 394 -3.33 8.98 -7.53
C ALA A 394 -3.23 8.48 -8.99
N CYS A 395 -3.40 7.17 -9.22
CA CYS A 395 -3.42 6.56 -10.54
C CYS A 395 -4.80 6.10 -11.01
N THR A 396 -5.85 6.35 -10.21
CA THR A 396 -7.25 5.96 -10.46
C THR A 396 -7.39 4.52 -10.95
N SER A 397 -6.65 3.61 -10.31
CA SER A 397 -6.48 2.21 -10.72
C SER A 397 -6.52 1.28 -9.52
N PHE A 398 -7.24 0.16 -9.65
CA PHE A 398 -7.12 -0.94 -8.70
C PHE A 398 -6.08 -1.96 -9.17
N LEU A 399 -5.43 -2.63 -8.23
CA LEU A 399 -4.52 -3.74 -8.50
C LEU A 399 -4.84 -4.88 -7.55
N ASP A 400 -5.12 -6.06 -8.12
CA ASP A 400 -5.21 -7.31 -7.39
C ASP A 400 -4.05 -8.21 -7.77
N LEU A 401 -3.44 -8.89 -6.79
CA LEU A 401 -2.60 -10.05 -7.04
C LEU A 401 -3.47 -11.31 -6.90
N VAL A 402 -3.64 -12.05 -7.98
CA VAL A 402 -4.58 -13.19 -8.05
C VAL A 402 -3.88 -14.48 -8.42
N GLU A 403 -4.39 -15.58 -7.86
CA GLU A 403 -4.10 -16.95 -8.29
C GLU A 403 -4.95 -17.30 -9.52
N ASP A 404 -4.31 -17.41 -10.68
CA ASP A 404 -4.94 -17.74 -11.96
C ASP A 404 -4.65 -19.19 -12.34
N ASP A 405 -5.68 -20.03 -12.21
CA ASP A 405 -5.69 -21.44 -12.58
C ASP A 405 -5.63 -21.67 -14.11
N ARG A 406 -6.18 -20.73 -14.89
CA ARG A 406 -6.22 -20.78 -16.36
C ARG A 406 -4.90 -20.33 -17.01
N CYS A 407 -3.92 -19.92 -16.22
CA CYS A 407 -2.72 -19.29 -16.73
C CYS A 407 -1.62 -20.29 -17.10
N CYS A 408 -1.30 -21.20 -16.17
CA CYS A 408 -0.18 -22.12 -16.31
C CYS A 408 -0.59 -23.55 -16.69
N ASN A 409 -1.89 -23.82 -16.78
CA ASN A 409 -2.52 -25.04 -17.35
C ASN A 409 -1.86 -26.39 -17.00
N SER A 410 -1.21 -26.48 -15.83
CA SER A 410 -0.59 -27.71 -15.34
C SER A 410 -1.29 -28.12 -14.05
N PRO A 411 -2.09 -29.20 -14.06
CA PRO A 411 -2.84 -29.64 -12.87
C PRO A 411 -1.93 -30.09 -11.72
N SER A 412 -0.65 -30.39 -12.00
CA SER A 412 0.38 -30.74 -11.02
C SER A 412 1.09 -29.53 -10.39
N GLN A 413 0.81 -28.31 -10.85
CA GLN A 413 1.44 -27.09 -10.34
C GLN A 413 0.40 -26.17 -9.68
N PRO A 414 0.80 -25.40 -8.65
CA PRO A 414 -0.09 -24.43 -8.05
C PRO A 414 -0.46 -23.34 -9.07
N PRO A 415 -1.65 -22.71 -8.93
CA PRO A 415 -2.05 -21.59 -9.77
C PRO A 415 -1.00 -20.48 -9.78
N CYS A 416 -0.88 -19.83 -10.94
CA CYS A 416 0.10 -18.78 -11.14
C CYS A 416 -0.42 -17.44 -10.61
N LEU A 417 0.40 -16.76 -9.82
CA LEU A 417 0.21 -15.38 -9.41
C LEU A 417 0.30 -14.47 -10.64
N ARG A 418 -0.71 -13.62 -10.80
CA ARG A 418 -0.81 -12.57 -11.82
C ARG A 418 -1.38 -11.30 -11.21
N LEU A 419 -0.99 -10.18 -11.79
CA LEU A 419 -1.63 -8.89 -11.57
C LEU A 419 -2.93 -8.82 -12.37
N ARG A 420 -3.97 -8.29 -11.75
CA ARG A 420 -5.22 -7.89 -12.37
C ARG A 420 -5.43 -6.42 -12.09
N VAL A 421 -5.53 -5.61 -13.13
CA VAL A 421 -5.63 -4.15 -13.01
C VAL A 421 -6.80 -3.64 -13.83
N GLY A 422 -7.63 -2.80 -13.22
CA GLY A 422 -8.61 -1.97 -13.91
C GLY A 422 -8.39 -0.52 -13.53
N SER A 423 -8.70 0.38 -14.45
CA SER A 423 -8.43 1.80 -14.30
C SER A 423 -9.49 2.64 -14.96
N ARG A 424 -9.59 3.89 -14.54
CA ARG A 424 -10.36 4.91 -15.24
C ARG A 424 -9.50 6.14 -15.48
N ARG A 425 -9.81 6.90 -16.52
CA ARG A 425 -9.15 8.17 -16.83
C ARG A 425 -10.18 9.24 -17.12
N GLU A 426 -10.01 10.41 -16.54
CA GLU A 426 -10.79 11.58 -16.89
C GLU A 426 -10.61 11.89 -18.39
N MET A 427 -11.73 12.06 -19.07
CA MET A 427 -11.81 12.49 -20.46
C MET A 427 -11.86 14.00 -20.47
N GLY A 428 -10.96 14.65 -21.21
CA GLY A 428 -11.07 16.09 -21.42
C GLY A 428 -12.36 16.46 -22.16
N LEU A 429 -12.78 17.72 -22.06
CA LEU A 429 -13.98 18.34 -22.65
C LEU A 429 -14.14 18.19 -24.19
N GLN A 430 -13.29 17.44 -24.90
CA GLN A 430 -13.22 17.39 -26.37
C GLN A 430 -13.53 16.03 -27.01
N TYR A 431 -14.01 15.02 -26.28
CA TYR A 431 -14.45 13.77 -26.91
C TYR A 431 -15.95 13.83 -27.24
N THR A 432 -16.28 14.49 -28.35
CA THR A 432 -17.52 14.23 -29.06
C THR A 432 -17.41 12.83 -29.67
N TYR A 433 -18.27 11.90 -29.22
CA TYR A 433 -18.46 10.65 -29.95
C TYR A 433 -18.98 11.03 -31.34
N SER A 434 -18.17 10.78 -32.37
CA SER A 434 -18.66 10.67 -33.73
C SER A 434 -19.52 9.41 -33.81
N ASN A 435 -20.81 9.55 -33.53
CA ASN A 435 -21.82 8.52 -33.78
C ASN A 435 -21.91 8.29 -35.29
N SER A 436 -21.25 7.24 -35.78
CA SER A 436 -21.57 6.63 -37.06
C SER A 436 -22.48 5.42 -36.81
N GLY A 437 -23.78 5.62 -37.10
CA GLY A 437 -24.75 4.63 -37.59
C GLY A 437 -24.98 3.35 -36.78
N ASN A 438 -26.15 3.25 -36.14
CA ASN A 438 -27.27 2.49 -36.71
C ASN A 438 -28.44 2.42 -35.71
N ASN A 439 -29.60 2.87 -36.17
CA ASN A 439 -30.88 2.66 -35.50
C ASN A 439 -31.19 1.16 -35.51
N ALA A 440 -31.26 0.55 -34.33
CA ALA A 440 -31.96 -0.70 -34.13
C ALA A 440 -32.74 -0.58 -32.82
N GLU A 441 -34.05 -0.35 -32.96
CA GLU A 441 -35.01 -0.46 -31.87
C GLU A 441 -34.90 -1.85 -31.24
N SER A 442 -34.24 -1.91 -30.08
CA SER A 442 -34.21 -3.10 -29.24
C SER A 442 -34.86 -2.73 -27.92
N LYS A 443 -35.87 -3.50 -27.52
CA LYS A 443 -36.62 -3.37 -26.26
C LYS A 443 -35.67 -3.05 -25.11
N ALA A 444 -35.88 -1.91 -24.47
CA ALA A 444 -35.06 -1.43 -23.37
C ALA A 444 -34.99 -2.51 -22.26
N PRO A 445 -33.81 -3.04 -21.95
CA PRO A 445 -33.62 -3.73 -20.68
C PRO A 445 -33.89 -2.71 -19.58
N ILE A 446 -34.51 -3.14 -18.48
CA ILE A 446 -34.63 -2.33 -17.25
C ILE A 446 -33.21 -1.90 -16.87
N HIS A 447 -32.86 -0.66 -17.20
CA HIS A 447 -31.57 -0.09 -16.84
C HIS A 447 -31.62 0.17 -15.33
N PRO A 448 -30.69 -0.35 -14.53
CA PRO A 448 -30.49 0.20 -13.19
C PRO A 448 -30.24 1.69 -13.36
N GLN A 449 -31.01 2.53 -12.64
CA GLN A 449 -30.88 3.98 -12.66
C GLN A 449 -29.39 4.34 -12.55
N GLN A 450 -28.84 4.99 -13.59
CA GLN A 450 -27.47 5.50 -13.47
C GLN A 450 -27.44 6.51 -12.33
N PRO A 451 -26.38 6.53 -11.49
CA PRO A 451 -26.25 7.53 -10.45
C PRO A 451 -26.33 8.92 -11.07
N GLY A 452 -27.25 9.76 -10.58
CA GLY A 452 -27.33 11.15 -10.98
C GLY A 452 -26.15 11.92 -10.40
N PHE A 453 -25.06 12.01 -11.15
CA PHE A 453 -23.91 12.82 -10.75
C PHE A 453 -24.16 14.30 -11.02
N ILE A 454 -23.68 15.17 -10.13
CA ILE A 454 -23.81 16.62 -10.33
C ILE A 454 -22.90 17.12 -11.45
N ASP A 455 -21.70 16.55 -11.59
CA ASP A 455 -20.73 16.93 -12.61
C ASP A 455 -21.01 16.27 -13.96
N ASN A 456 -22.02 16.79 -14.66
CA ASN A 456 -22.38 16.34 -16.02
C ASN A 456 -21.27 16.50 -17.06
N ALA A 457 -20.27 17.35 -16.78
CA ALA A 457 -19.15 17.64 -17.68
C ALA A 457 -17.97 16.66 -17.53
N THR A 458 -17.75 16.11 -16.33
CA THR A 458 -16.64 15.19 -16.09
C THR A 458 -17.04 13.80 -16.54
N ARG A 459 -16.28 13.24 -17.48
CA ARG A 459 -16.51 11.87 -17.94
C ARG A 459 -15.27 11.03 -17.71
N TYR A 460 -15.46 9.78 -17.32
CA TYR A 460 -14.39 8.83 -17.15
C TYR A 460 -14.43 7.78 -18.26
N ARG A 461 -13.29 7.53 -18.90
CA ARG A 461 -13.09 6.35 -19.74
C ARG A 461 -12.51 5.25 -18.89
N HIS A 462 -13.24 4.15 -18.77
CA HIS A 462 -12.77 2.93 -18.12
C HIS A 462 -11.88 2.15 -19.08
N SER A 463 -10.70 1.78 -18.62
CA SER A 463 -9.83 0.86 -19.34
C SER A 463 -10.35 -0.56 -19.12
N PRO A 464 -10.29 -1.43 -20.15
CA PRO A 464 -10.56 -2.86 -19.96
C PRO A 464 -9.65 -3.44 -18.88
N ILE A 465 -10.19 -4.34 -18.06
CA ILE A 465 -9.42 -5.03 -17.03
C ILE A 465 -8.33 -5.87 -17.70
N ARG A 466 -7.08 -5.67 -17.27
CA ARG A 466 -5.89 -6.34 -17.82
C ARG A 466 -5.34 -7.35 -16.82
N MET A 467 -4.85 -8.47 -17.36
CA MET A 467 -4.14 -9.50 -16.61
C MET A 467 -2.67 -9.52 -17.05
N TRP A 468 -1.73 -9.47 -16.11
CA TRP A 468 -0.30 -9.46 -16.41
C TRP A 468 0.49 -10.34 -15.42
N PRO A 469 1.55 -11.06 -15.83
CA PRO A 469 2.00 -11.27 -17.22
C PRO A 469 0.92 -11.96 -18.08
N PRO A 470 1.02 -12.00 -19.42
CA PRO A 470 0.22 -12.91 -20.25
C PRO A 470 0.37 -14.38 -19.80
N PRO A 471 -0.45 -15.34 -20.29
CA PRO A 471 -0.24 -16.75 -19.95
C PRO A 471 1.19 -17.23 -20.18
N ALA A 472 1.70 -18.15 -19.35
CA ALA A 472 3.09 -18.62 -19.46
C ALA A 472 3.39 -19.30 -20.80
N SER A 473 2.37 -19.88 -21.45
CA SER A 473 2.45 -20.46 -22.79
C SER A 473 2.50 -19.45 -23.93
N HIS A 474 2.27 -18.15 -23.66
CA HIS A 474 2.11 -17.13 -24.69
C HIS A 474 3.39 -16.84 -25.46
N CYS A 475 4.53 -16.74 -24.76
CA CYS A 475 5.86 -16.59 -25.37
C CYS A 475 6.98 -16.84 -24.32
N PRO A 476 8.25 -17.00 -24.73
CA PRO A 476 9.39 -17.19 -23.82
C PRO A 476 9.55 -16.07 -22.77
N CYS A 477 9.28 -14.82 -23.15
CA CYS A 477 9.30 -13.68 -22.23
C CYS A 477 8.25 -13.84 -21.13
N SER A 478 7.04 -14.25 -21.50
CA SER A 478 5.95 -14.52 -20.57
C SER A 478 6.32 -15.64 -19.58
N LYS A 479 6.89 -16.74 -20.09
CA LYS A 479 7.38 -17.84 -19.26
C LYS A 479 8.41 -17.38 -18.23
N HIS A 480 9.36 -16.54 -18.63
CA HIS A 480 10.37 -16.00 -17.73
C HIS A 480 9.77 -15.06 -16.67
N LEU A 481 8.85 -14.18 -17.08
CA LEU A 481 8.11 -13.33 -16.14
C LEU A 481 7.37 -14.14 -15.08
N HIS A 482 6.79 -15.28 -15.47
CA HIS A 482 6.15 -16.20 -14.55
C HIS A 482 7.11 -16.80 -13.54
N THR A 483 8.35 -17.12 -13.93
CA THR A 483 9.40 -17.58 -13.01
C THR A 483 9.73 -16.54 -11.94
N ILE A 484 9.73 -15.25 -12.29
CA ILE A 484 9.98 -14.16 -11.33
C ILE A 484 8.76 -13.90 -10.43
N MET A 485 7.55 -13.84 -11.03
CA MET A 485 6.30 -13.56 -10.31
C MET A 485 5.82 -14.72 -9.43
N ASN A 486 6.33 -15.93 -9.66
CA ASN A 486 5.99 -17.12 -8.90
C ASN A 486 7.28 -17.72 -8.33
N PRO A 487 7.97 -16.99 -7.43
CA PRO A 487 9.27 -17.40 -6.94
C PRO A 487 9.14 -18.72 -6.17
N ALA A 488 10.16 -19.58 -6.32
CA ALA A 488 10.33 -20.72 -5.44
C ALA A 488 10.53 -20.23 -4.00
N LEU A 489 10.04 -21.01 -3.04
CA LEU A 489 10.25 -20.72 -1.63
C LEU A 489 11.59 -21.30 -1.16
N PRO A 490 12.23 -20.70 -0.13
CA PRO A 490 13.52 -21.16 0.40
C PRO A 490 13.53 -22.63 0.84
N SER A 491 12.38 -23.16 1.28
CA SER A 491 12.21 -24.55 1.69
C SER A 491 12.20 -25.55 0.53
N GLY A 492 12.36 -25.10 -0.72
CA GLY A 492 12.42 -25.95 -1.93
C GLY A 492 11.08 -26.55 -2.36
N ASN A 493 10.14 -26.73 -1.45
CA ASN A 493 8.76 -27.15 -1.75
C ASN A 493 7.90 -25.94 -2.10
N THR A 494 7.09 -26.05 -3.15
CA THR A 494 6.03 -25.07 -3.44
C THR A 494 4.74 -25.56 -2.77
N PRO A 495 4.36 -25.03 -1.60
CA PRO A 495 3.16 -25.45 -0.91
C PRO A 495 1.92 -25.09 -1.72
N LEU A 496 0.89 -25.93 -1.58
CA LEU A 496 -0.40 -25.72 -2.22
C LEU A 496 -1.08 -24.43 -1.69
N ALA A 497 -0.88 -24.14 -0.40
CA ALA A 497 -1.31 -22.89 0.22
C ALA A 497 -0.13 -21.92 0.32
N LYS A 498 -0.38 -20.66 -0.03
CA LYS A 498 0.59 -19.55 0.05
C LYS A 498 -0.01 -18.41 0.86
N SER A 499 0.79 -17.81 1.72
CA SER A 499 0.49 -16.52 2.35
C SER A 499 1.20 -15.43 1.57
N VAL A 500 0.53 -14.29 1.36
CA VAL A 500 1.11 -13.14 0.67
C VAL A 500 0.90 -11.88 1.50
N THR A 501 1.96 -11.08 1.60
CA THR A 501 1.91 -9.72 2.12
C THR A 501 2.40 -8.78 1.03
N GLY A 502 1.73 -7.66 0.80
CA GLY A 502 2.08 -6.73 -0.26
C GLY A 502 1.87 -5.27 0.12
N VAL A 503 2.52 -4.37 -0.63
CA VAL A 503 2.37 -2.91 -0.52
C VAL A 503 2.41 -2.31 -1.92
N LEU A 504 1.51 -1.36 -2.20
CA LEU A 504 1.43 -0.60 -3.45
C LEU A 504 1.48 0.91 -3.13
N ASP A 505 2.45 1.63 -3.69
CA ASP A 505 2.54 3.11 -3.56
C ASP A 505 2.31 3.85 -4.90
N GLY A 506 1.94 3.09 -5.94
CA GLY A 506 1.75 3.56 -7.29
C GLY A 506 3.02 3.52 -8.16
N ASN A 507 4.21 3.67 -7.60
CA ASN A 507 5.47 3.46 -8.34
C ASN A 507 5.89 2.00 -8.30
N TYR A 508 5.77 1.37 -7.13
CA TYR A 508 6.18 0.00 -6.89
C TYR A 508 5.01 -0.79 -6.33
N PHE A 509 4.88 -2.02 -6.80
CA PHE A 509 4.16 -3.06 -6.08
C PHE A 509 5.17 -4.09 -5.59
N ILE A 510 5.21 -4.28 -4.28
CA ILE A 510 6.13 -5.21 -3.62
C ILE A 510 5.30 -6.24 -2.90
N TYR A 511 5.64 -7.51 -3.07
CA TYR A 511 5.00 -8.56 -2.30
C TYR A 511 6.00 -9.64 -1.88
N MET A 512 5.70 -10.26 -0.75
CA MET A 512 6.41 -11.41 -0.23
C MET A 512 5.48 -12.61 -0.28
N VAL A 513 5.98 -13.72 -0.82
CA VAL A 513 5.30 -15.01 -0.82
C VAL A 513 5.91 -15.88 0.27
N LYS A 514 5.08 -16.40 1.17
CA LYS A 514 5.44 -17.34 2.23
C LYS A 514 4.68 -18.66 2.10
N PRO A 515 5.18 -19.74 2.72
CA PRO A 515 4.39 -20.95 2.89
C PRO A 515 3.06 -20.64 3.59
N GLY A 516 1.98 -21.31 3.18
CA GLY A 516 0.69 -21.23 3.86
C GLY A 516 0.77 -21.74 5.30
N ARG A 517 -0.10 -21.20 6.17
CA ARG A 517 -0.10 -21.51 7.60
C ARG A 517 -0.34 -23.00 7.86
N THR A 518 0.56 -23.62 8.62
CA THR A 518 0.27 -24.87 9.34
C THR A 518 -0.14 -24.54 10.77
N TYR A 519 -1.12 -25.25 11.32
CA TYR A 519 -1.76 -24.96 12.62
C TYR A 519 -0.81 -24.80 13.83
N ASN A 520 0.48 -25.19 13.74
CA ASN A 520 1.42 -25.27 14.86
C ASN A 520 2.72 -24.45 14.72
N SER A 521 2.91 -23.60 13.70
CA SER A 521 4.16 -22.85 13.50
C SER A 521 3.99 -21.35 13.65
N GLY A 522 4.74 -20.72 14.56
CA GLY A 522 4.83 -19.26 14.67
C GLY A 522 5.37 -18.61 13.39
N ASP A 523 4.52 -17.81 12.74
CA ASP A 523 4.62 -17.20 11.40
C ASP A 523 5.90 -16.36 11.17
N ASP A 524 6.48 -15.81 12.24
CA ASP A 524 7.55 -14.81 12.14
C ASP A 524 8.92 -15.37 11.73
N SER A 525 9.13 -16.68 11.88
CA SER A 525 10.41 -17.31 11.54
C SER A 525 10.50 -17.79 10.08
N ALA A 526 9.37 -17.96 9.40
CA ALA A 526 9.34 -18.47 8.03
C ALA A 526 9.91 -17.44 7.04
N LEU A 527 10.91 -17.87 6.26
CA LEU A 527 11.46 -17.09 5.16
C LEU A 527 10.50 -17.10 3.96
N GLY A 528 10.22 -15.91 3.43
CA GLY A 528 9.47 -15.71 2.20
C GLY A 528 10.34 -15.10 1.09
N SER A 529 9.88 -15.23 -0.14
CA SER A 529 10.53 -14.68 -1.34
C SER A 529 9.88 -13.35 -1.73
N ILE A 530 10.69 -12.32 -1.94
CA ILE A 530 10.22 -10.95 -2.21
C ILE A 530 10.33 -10.65 -3.70
N VAL A 531 9.26 -10.11 -4.27
CA VAL A 531 9.18 -9.65 -5.66
C VAL A 531 8.86 -8.16 -5.69
N VAL A 532 9.57 -7.43 -6.55
CA VAL A 532 9.36 -6.00 -6.81
C VAL A 532 8.92 -5.82 -8.24
N VAL A 533 7.76 -5.20 -8.43
CA VAL A 533 7.21 -4.78 -9.72
C VAL A 533 7.30 -3.25 -9.80
N ASP A 534 8.03 -2.73 -10.78
CA ASP A 534 8.29 -1.31 -10.95
C ASP A 534 7.45 -0.72 -12.09
N PHE A 535 6.54 0.18 -11.75
CA PHE A 535 5.73 0.97 -12.67
C PHE A 535 6.33 2.35 -12.96
N SER A 536 7.48 2.67 -12.38
CA SER A 536 8.20 3.90 -12.65
C SER A 536 9.31 3.67 -13.69
N ARG A 537 9.57 4.68 -14.51
CA ARG A 537 10.74 4.69 -15.39
C ARG A 537 11.93 5.22 -14.59
N GLY A 538 12.96 4.40 -14.42
CA GLY A 538 14.23 4.86 -13.84
C GLY A 538 14.81 5.99 -14.69
N PHE A 539 14.97 7.18 -14.12
CA PHE A 539 15.77 8.21 -14.76
C PHE A 539 17.23 7.92 -14.43
N PRO A 540 18.15 7.84 -15.40
CA PRO A 540 19.56 7.95 -15.08
C PRO A 540 19.75 9.32 -14.44
N VAL A 541 20.00 9.33 -13.13
CA VAL A 541 20.58 10.51 -12.48
C VAL A 541 21.93 10.69 -13.15
N ALA A 542 22.15 11.82 -13.81
CA ALA A 542 23.43 12.14 -14.41
C ALA A 542 24.49 12.03 -13.32
N VAL A 543 25.30 10.98 -13.38
CA VAL A 543 26.55 10.92 -12.63
C VAL A 543 27.34 12.13 -13.11
N GLY A 544 27.67 13.02 -12.18
CA GLY A 544 28.47 14.21 -12.49
C GLY A 544 29.71 13.77 -13.27
N VAL A 545 29.75 14.15 -14.54
CA VAL A 545 30.92 13.95 -15.39
C VAL A 545 31.96 14.92 -14.87
N ASN A 546 32.85 14.46 -13.99
CA ASN A 546 34.14 15.09 -13.87
C ASN A 546 34.84 14.89 -15.21
N GLY A 547 34.99 16.00 -15.93
CA GLY A 547 35.60 16.01 -17.24
C GLY A 547 37.04 15.51 -17.17
N GLN A 548 37.37 14.62 -18.09
CA GLN A 548 38.51 14.75 -18.97
C GLN A 548 38.21 13.88 -20.19
N GLY A 549 38.22 14.51 -21.36
CA GLY A 549 37.88 13.87 -22.61
C GLY A 549 38.95 12.87 -23.04
N GLU A 550 38.51 11.83 -23.74
CA GLU A 550 39.20 11.34 -24.94
C GLU A 550 38.30 10.35 -25.70
N LYS A 551 38.67 10.17 -26.97
CA LYS A 551 37.81 9.85 -28.10
C LYS A 551 37.32 8.40 -28.14
N ALA A 552 36.20 8.24 -28.84
CA ALA A 552 35.61 6.97 -29.25
C ALA A 552 36.58 6.03 -29.97
N SER A 553 36.45 4.72 -29.73
CA SER A 553 36.43 3.72 -30.81
C SER A 553 35.79 2.41 -30.33
N ALA A 554 34.98 1.84 -31.21
CA ALA A 554 34.42 0.52 -31.09
C ALA A 554 35.48 -0.54 -31.34
N SER A 555 35.47 -1.64 -30.58
CA SER A 555 35.80 -2.96 -31.13
C SER A 555 35.31 -4.07 -30.21
N SER A 556 34.65 -5.02 -30.86
CA SER A 556 34.39 -6.38 -30.42
C SER A 556 35.68 -7.12 -30.03
N SER A 557 35.62 -7.93 -28.99
CA SER A 557 36.30 -9.23 -29.01
C SER A 557 35.72 -10.16 -27.95
N ALA A 558 35.41 -11.37 -28.41
CA ALA A 558 35.15 -12.53 -27.60
C ALA A 558 36.46 -13.02 -26.98
N SER A 559 36.39 -13.57 -25.77
CA SER A 559 37.37 -14.53 -25.28
C SER A 559 36.71 -15.48 -24.29
N ALA A 560 36.56 -16.71 -24.76
CA ALA A 560 36.32 -17.89 -23.95
C ALA A 560 37.58 -18.25 -23.13
N SER A 561 37.41 -19.24 -22.25
CA SER A 561 38.40 -20.07 -21.53
C SER A 561 38.46 -19.76 -20.03
N ALA A 562 38.61 -20.72 -19.12
CA ALA A 562 38.51 -22.17 -19.18
C ALA A 562 38.31 -22.63 -17.72
N SER A 563 37.52 -23.67 -17.55
CA SER A 563 37.41 -24.47 -16.34
C SER A 563 38.75 -25.13 -16.00
N ALA A 564 39.29 -24.82 -14.83
CA ALA A 564 40.38 -25.58 -14.22
C ALA A 564 39.89 -26.15 -12.88
N SER A 565 39.61 -27.45 -12.91
CA SER A 565 39.40 -28.32 -11.77
C SER A 565 40.73 -28.54 -11.04
N ALA A 566 40.80 -28.16 -9.76
CA ALA A 566 41.86 -28.57 -8.85
C ALA A 566 41.22 -29.17 -7.59
N SER A 567 41.28 -30.50 -7.53
CA SER A 567 41.04 -31.32 -6.37
C SER A 567 42.17 -31.15 -5.36
N ALA A 568 41.85 -30.75 -4.13
CA ALA A 568 42.74 -30.87 -2.98
C ALA A 568 41.96 -31.40 -1.78
N SER A 569 42.39 -32.57 -1.32
CA SER A 569 41.90 -33.32 -0.18
C SER A 569 42.54 -32.88 1.14
N ALA A 570 41.78 -33.08 2.21
CA ALA A 570 42.18 -33.25 3.61
C ALA A 570 42.47 -31.98 4.44
N SER A 571 41.64 -31.73 5.45
CA SER A 571 41.89 -32.18 6.84
C SER A 571 40.99 -31.41 7.80
N ALA A 572 40.25 -32.15 8.62
CA ALA A 572 39.37 -31.61 9.64
C ALA A 572 40.19 -30.89 10.72
N ASN A 573 39.88 -29.62 10.96
CA ASN A 573 40.21 -28.94 12.22
C ASN A 573 38.97 -28.19 12.70
N TYR A 574 38.49 -28.59 13.87
CA TYR A 574 37.44 -27.91 14.62
C TYR A 574 37.93 -26.51 15.01
N GLY A 575 37.30 -25.49 14.43
CA GLY A 575 37.47 -24.08 14.79
C GLY A 575 36.15 -23.37 14.57
N ILE A 576 35.67 -22.67 15.59
CA ILE A 576 34.48 -21.83 15.59
C ILE A 576 34.62 -20.81 14.45
N VAL A 577 33.76 -20.89 13.43
CA VAL A 577 33.76 -19.96 12.28
C VAL A 577 32.50 -19.10 12.34
N ASP A 578 32.69 -17.78 12.23
CA ASP A 578 31.67 -16.73 12.24
C ASP A 578 30.41 -17.05 11.41
N ASP A 579 29.27 -17.19 12.08
CA ASP A 579 27.93 -17.32 11.47
C ASP A 579 27.57 -16.11 10.59
N ALA A 580 28.20 -14.95 10.79
CA ALA A 580 27.95 -13.74 9.98
C ALA A 580 28.38 -13.89 8.51
N ALA A 581 29.47 -14.63 8.24
CA ALA A 581 29.98 -14.83 6.88
C ALA A 581 29.17 -15.91 6.11
N ALA A 582 28.69 -16.93 6.82
CA ALA A 582 27.83 -17.97 6.23
C ALA A 582 26.43 -17.44 5.87
N ILE A 583 25.90 -16.46 6.62
CA ILE A 583 24.65 -15.76 6.31
C ILE A 583 24.82 -14.81 5.11
N ALA A 584 25.98 -14.17 4.96
CA ALA A 584 26.31 -13.40 3.76
C ALA A 584 26.39 -14.29 2.50
N ALA A 585 26.82 -15.54 2.65
CA ALA A 585 26.91 -16.51 1.54
C ALA A 585 25.55 -17.13 1.16
N THR A 586 24.62 -17.33 2.10
CA THR A 586 23.25 -17.81 1.81
C THR A 586 22.32 -16.70 1.32
N ALA A 587 22.66 -15.44 1.55
CA ALA A 587 22.05 -14.30 0.86
C ALA A 587 22.40 -14.21 -0.64
N ASN A 588 23.35 -15.02 -1.13
CA ASN A 588 23.83 -15.03 -2.51
C ASN A 588 23.24 -16.15 -3.39
N SER A 589 22.08 -16.74 -3.05
CA SER A 589 21.32 -17.47 -4.08
C SER A 589 21.03 -16.47 -5.20
N SER A 590 21.65 -16.63 -6.37
CA SER A 590 21.58 -15.64 -7.45
C SER A 590 20.12 -15.25 -7.66
N PRO A 591 19.73 -13.99 -7.39
CA PRO A 591 18.36 -13.57 -7.64
C PRO A 591 18.08 -13.82 -9.12
N ALA A 592 16.89 -14.32 -9.43
CA ALA A 592 16.44 -14.42 -10.82
C ALA A 592 16.75 -13.08 -11.51
N THR A 593 17.45 -13.12 -12.64
CA THR A 593 17.90 -11.93 -13.35
C THR A 593 16.74 -10.95 -13.50
N PRO A 594 16.91 -9.67 -13.11
CA PRO A 594 15.83 -8.71 -13.19
C PRO A 594 15.33 -8.61 -14.63
N TRP A 595 14.02 -8.65 -14.82
CA TRP A 595 13.44 -8.44 -16.14
C TRP A 595 13.27 -6.94 -16.38
N ILE A 596 13.95 -6.45 -17.41
CA ILE A 596 13.80 -5.10 -17.93
C ILE A 596 13.49 -5.23 -19.41
N TRP A 597 12.47 -4.51 -19.87
CA TRP A 597 12.09 -4.54 -21.28
C TRP A 597 13.19 -3.91 -22.14
N SER A 598 13.67 -4.66 -23.13
CA SER A 598 14.37 -4.06 -24.26
C SER A 598 13.39 -3.27 -25.14
N PRO A 599 13.82 -2.19 -25.83
CA PRO A 599 12.96 -1.45 -26.74
C PRO A 599 12.20 -2.38 -27.71
N GLY A 600 10.87 -2.25 -27.78
CA GLY A 600 10.00 -3.06 -28.64
C GLY A 600 9.78 -4.52 -28.19
N GLN A 601 10.48 -5.03 -27.17
CA GLN A 601 10.25 -6.38 -26.63
C GLN A 601 8.90 -6.50 -25.93
N GLU A 602 8.45 -5.42 -25.27
CA GLU A 602 7.12 -5.36 -24.63
C GLU A 602 6.01 -5.62 -25.65
N ARG A 603 6.04 -4.91 -26.78
CA ARG A 603 5.04 -5.04 -27.85
C ARG A 603 5.02 -6.46 -28.42
N ARG A 604 6.20 -7.01 -28.69
CA ARG A 604 6.34 -8.41 -29.15
C ARG A 604 5.81 -9.41 -28.12
N CYS A 605 6.05 -9.17 -26.83
CA CYS A 605 5.56 -10.06 -25.77
C CYS A 605 4.03 -10.04 -25.69
N ARG A 606 3.42 -8.87 -25.91
CA ARG A 606 1.96 -8.73 -25.97
C ARG A 606 1.39 -9.45 -27.20
N GLU A 607 2.03 -9.31 -28.34
CA GLU A 607 1.64 -9.94 -29.61
C GLU A 607 1.98 -11.44 -29.67
N GLY A 608 2.78 -11.96 -28.74
CA GLY A 608 3.24 -13.36 -28.74
C GLY A 608 4.37 -13.63 -29.74
N THR A 609 5.00 -12.57 -30.26
CA THR A 609 6.02 -12.60 -31.32
C THR A 609 7.44 -12.48 -30.79
N CYS A 610 7.65 -12.73 -29.49
CA CYS A 610 8.97 -12.86 -28.88
C CYS A 610 9.60 -14.21 -29.23
N CYS A 611 9.80 -14.48 -30.52
CA CYS A 611 10.58 -15.61 -31.01
C CYS A 611 11.95 -15.12 -31.45
#